data_AF-A0A7X7R0R2-F1
#
_entry.id   AF-A0A7X7R0R2-F1
#
_cell.length_a   1.000
_cell.length_b   1.000
_cell.length_c   1.000
_cell.angle_alpha   90.00
_cell.angle_beta   90.00
_cell.angle_gamma   90.00
#
_symmetry.space_group_name_H-M   'P 1'
#
loop_
_entity.id
_entity.type
_entity.pdbx_description
1 polymer ?
#
loop_
_entity_poly.entity_id
_entity_poly.type
_entity_poly.pdbx_seq_one_letter_code
_entity_poly.pdbx_strand_id
1 'polypeptide(L)'
;MLTASFKRYSKNLFAILLITGFFTFPFIQPTLAQKSSFQYDVEITKETLAPPVFSKEGGFYNSGFVLNLSSPEPGATILYTLDGSMPLEENLGGSTYLYKNFFPYYRGQIPGPFLTGSCNSYIYSSAIQISDRSSEPDSMTCHSSSFHSDPFYIPETPVFKGTVVRARCIKEGFEDSRVETQVYFVCPEGRNRYKLPVINISINEDDFFDYFNGIYTAGVEFDNWRLANPQDTTIGNRPANYYRSGDEWEYPAHLAFFSKDSLHPDLNMNMGIRIHGAWTRAFPMKSLRLYARSEYGTSSFNYPVFPSQSYSSYKRLILRNSGNDYHYTMFRDAVIQKIVGHMNFDTQAYQPSVLFVNGEYWGIHNIRERYDKHYIERVYNIEPEELDFMEMNSIVSEGDSIHYTETLQYIKDHNLEADSNYQYIQTRIDTRNFIDFQIAHIYVADIDWP
;
A
#
# COMPACT_ATOMS: atom_id res chain seq x y z
N MET A 1 13.95 3.59 -17.50
CA MET A 1 15.05 2.65 -17.82
C MET A 1 15.34 1.82 -16.59
N LEU A 2 15.04 0.52 -16.59
CA LEU A 2 15.45 -0.42 -15.53
C LEU A 2 16.65 -1.20 -16.10
N THR A 3 17.85 -0.74 -15.82
CA THR A 3 19.07 -1.50 -16.07
C THR A 3 19.73 -1.72 -14.71
N ALA A 4 19.50 -2.90 -14.13
CA ALA A 4 20.30 -3.37 -13.02
C ALA A 4 21.69 -3.72 -13.58
N SER A 5 22.72 -3.05 -13.08
CA SER A 5 24.10 -3.38 -13.37
C SER A 5 24.60 -4.37 -12.32
N PHE A 6 25.03 -5.56 -12.74
CA PHE A 6 25.58 -6.56 -11.82
C PHE A 6 27.11 -6.40 -11.69
N LYS A 7 27.58 -6.17 -10.47
CA LYS A 7 29.01 -6.23 -10.12
C LYS A 7 29.34 -7.65 -9.65
N ARG A 8 30.21 -8.37 -10.37
CA ARG A 8 30.69 -9.69 -9.99
C ARG A 8 32.01 -9.56 -9.23
N TYR A 9 32.05 -9.92 -7.95
CA TYR A 9 33.31 -10.22 -7.27
C TYR A 9 33.23 -11.45 -6.35
N SER A 10 34.34 -12.18 -6.35
CA SER A 10 34.56 -13.48 -5.74
C SER A 10 34.86 -13.42 -4.24
N LYS A 11 34.23 -14.34 -3.48
CA LYS A 11 34.67 -15.04 -2.25
C LYS A 11 35.71 -14.35 -1.35
N ASN A 12 35.36 -14.15 -0.07
CA ASN A 12 35.88 -14.99 1.02
C ASN A 12 35.20 -14.68 2.37
N LEU A 13 34.75 -15.75 3.03
CA LEU A 13 34.27 -15.81 4.41
C LEU A 13 35.49 -15.83 5.35
N PHE A 14 35.52 -15.04 6.43
CA PHE A 14 36.09 -15.43 7.74
C PHE A 14 35.69 -14.44 8.86
N ALA A 15 35.57 -14.96 10.08
CA ALA A 15 34.83 -14.42 11.21
C ALA A 15 35.65 -13.62 12.26
N ILE A 16 34.96 -12.68 12.95
CA ILE A 16 34.88 -12.41 14.41
C ILE A 16 36.12 -11.94 15.26
N LEU A 17 35.94 -10.73 15.84
CA LEU A 17 36.23 -10.13 17.19
C LEU A 17 37.60 -9.52 17.67
N LEU A 18 37.42 -8.26 18.16
CA LEU A 18 37.94 -7.48 19.34
C LEU A 18 39.32 -6.77 19.42
N ILE A 19 39.19 -5.42 19.46
CA ILE A 19 39.78 -4.34 20.32
C ILE A 19 41.30 -4.31 20.62
N THR A 20 41.95 -3.16 20.32
CA THR A 20 42.61 -2.25 21.31
C THR A 20 43.03 -0.93 20.66
N GLY A 21 42.82 0.20 21.34
CA GLY A 21 43.27 1.51 20.88
C GLY A 21 43.05 2.61 21.92
N PHE A 22 44.08 2.86 22.74
CA PHE A 22 44.16 3.97 23.71
C PHE A 22 44.32 5.32 22.99
N PHE A 23 43.50 6.32 23.35
CA PHE A 23 43.82 7.73 23.15
C PHE A 23 43.56 8.53 24.43
N THR A 24 44.60 9.22 24.89
CA THR A 24 44.61 10.11 26.06
C THR A 24 43.98 11.46 25.72
N PHE A 25 43.03 11.94 26.54
CA PHE A 25 42.54 13.32 26.54
C PHE A 25 42.87 14.00 27.89
N PRO A 26 43.13 15.32 27.92
CA PRO A 26 43.52 16.02 29.13
C PRO A 26 42.34 16.24 30.08
N PHE A 27 42.62 16.10 31.38
CA PHE A 27 41.70 16.32 32.49
C PHE A 27 41.28 17.79 32.61
N ILE A 28 39.97 18.05 32.60
CA ILE A 28 39.36 19.25 33.19
C ILE A 28 38.55 18.76 34.41
N GLN A 29 38.85 19.30 35.60
CA GLN A 29 38.10 18.98 36.82
C GLN A 29 36.65 19.49 36.73
N PRO A 30 35.63 18.66 36.98
CA PRO A 30 34.27 19.13 37.18
C PRO A 30 34.06 19.55 38.64
N THR A 31 33.51 20.74 38.82
CA THR A 31 32.93 21.26 40.06
C THR A 31 31.77 20.37 40.54
N LEU A 32 31.67 20.20 41.87
CA LEU A 32 30.61 19.44 42.55
C LEU A 32 29.21 20.02 42.25
N ALA A 33 28.47 19.35 41.37
CA ALA A 33 27.03 19.54 41.21
C ALA A 33 26.27 18.62 42.20
N GLN A 34 25.23 19.18 42.82
CA GLN A 34 24.37 18.52 43.79
C GLN A 34 23.84 17.18 43.28
N LYS A 35 23.85 16.16 44.15
CA LYS A 35 23.14 14.89 43.96
C LYS A 35 21.65 15.16 43.74
N SER A 36 21.21 15.21 42.49
CA SER A 36 19.82 14.88 42.17
C SER A 36 19.68 13.37 42.31
N SER A 37 18.64 12.95 43.02
CA SER A 37 18.21 11.56 43.08
C SER A 37 17.95 11.06 41.65
N PHE A 38 18.71 10.06 41.21
CA PHE A 38 18.35 9.28 40.03
C PHE A 38 17.04 8.56 40.36
N GLN A 39 15.94 9.10 39.85
CA GLN A 39 14.66 8.44 39.81
C GLN A 39 14.80 7.36 38.73
N TYR A 40 14.80 6.09 39.14
CA TYR A 40 14.61 5.00 38.21
C TYR A 40 13.16 5.11 37.75
N ASP A 41 12.94 5.59 36.52
CA ASP A 41 11.66 5.39 35.86
C ASP A 41 11.53 3.88 35.63
N VAL A 42 10.78 3.23 36.52
CA VAL A 42 10.33 1.86 36.32
C VAL A 42 9.38 1.94 35.14
N GLU A 43 9.86 1.53 33.96
CA GLU A 43 8.99 1.25 32.83
C GLU A 43 8.07 0.09 33.26
N ILE A 44 6.88 0.43 33.76
CA ILE A 44 5.84 -0.56 34.04
C ILE A 44 5.40 -1.06 32.68
N THR A 45 5.98 -2.16 32.23
CA THR A 45 5.49 -2.91 31.08
C THR A 45 4.13 -3.47 31.45
N LYS A 46 3.06 -2.78 31.00
CA LYS A 46 1.70 -3.28 31.18
C LYS A 46 1.54 -4.57 30.37
N GLU A 47 0.84 -5.52 30.95
CA GLU A 47 0.48 -6.75 30.25
C GLU A 47 -0.49 -6.43 29.10
N THR A 48 -0.26 -7.02 27.92
CA THR A 48 -1.11 -6.83 26.74
C THR A 48 -2.27 -7.81 26.76
N LEU A 49 -3.49 -7.31 26.62
CA LEU A 49 -4.70 -8.15 26.58
C LEU A 49 -4.76 -9.04 25.35
N ALA A 50 -5.34 -10.23 25.50
CA ALA A 50 -5.71 -11.04 24.35
C ALA A 50 -6.89 -10.40 23.55
N PRO A 51 -6.90 -10.55 22.22
CA PRO A 51 -7.95 -10.00 21.36
C PRO A 51 -9.34 -10.63 21.58
N PRO A 52 -10.43 -9.94 21.19
CA PRO A 52 -11.77 -10.50 21.27
C PRO A 52 -11.96 -11.65 20.28
N VAL A 53 -12.76 -12.64 20.69
CA VAL A 53 -13.14 -13.80 19.89
C VAL A 53 -14.47 -13.54 19.19
N PHE A 54 -14.50 -13.75 17.88
CA PHE A 54 -15.69 -13.67 17.05
C PHE A 54 -16.35 -15.06 16.94
N SER A 55 -17.66 -15.14 17.13
CA SER A 55 -18.41 -16.40 17.02
C SER A 55 -18.54 -16.95 15.59
N LYS A 56 -18.17 -16.16 14.58
CA LYS A 56 -18.12 -16.54 13.17
C LYS A 56 -16.86 -15.97 12.53
N GLU A 57 -16.27 -16.73 11.63
CA GLU A 57 -15.14 -16.28 10.82
C GLU A 57 -15.61 -15.34 9.71
N GLY A 58 -14.82 -14.33 9.34
CA GLY A 58 -15.11 -13.46 8.20
C GLY A 58 -15.21 -14.26 6.90
N GLY A 59 -16.04 -13.80 5.97
CA GLY A 59 -16.23 -14.51 4.71
C GLY A 59 -17.54 -14.24 4.01
N PHE A 60 -17.82 -15.09 3.03
CA PHE A 60 -19.05 -15.04 2.25
C PHE A 60 -20.13 -15.92 2.88
N TYR A 61 -21.36 -15.42 2.93
CA TYR A 61 -22.50 -16.09 3.53
C TYR A 61 -23.74 -15.94 2.63
N ASN A 62 -24.54 -17.01 2.53
CA ASN A 62 -25.76 -17.00 1.72
C ASN A 62 -26.96 -16.33 2.41
N SER A 63 -26.91 -16.18 3.74
CA SER A 63 -27.97 -15.61 4.56
C SER A 63 -27.40 -14.88 5.76
N GLY A 64 -28.14 -13.92 6.30
CA GLY A 64 -27.77 -13.21 7.51
C GLY A 64 -27.71 -14.10 8.76
N PHE A 65 -27.03 -13.62 9.79
CA PHE A 65 -26.83 -14.32 11.06
C PHE A 65 -26.53 -13.34 12.21
N VAL A 66 -26.56 -13.87 13.44
CA VAL A 66 -26.21 -13.12 14.66
C VAL A 66 -24.74 -13.35 15.00
N LEU A 67 -23.95 -12.27 15.02
CA LEU A 67 -22.55 -12.28 15.42
C LEU A 67 -22.42 -11.90 16.90
N ASN A 68 -21.89 -12.84 17.68
CA ASN A 68 -21.47 -12.60 19.07
C ASN A 68 -19.96 -12.37 19.15
N LEU A 69 -19.55 -11.42 20.00
CA LEU A 69 -18.17 -11.18 20.43
C LEU A 69 -18.00 -11.59 21.89
N SER A 70 -16.84 -12.12 22.25
CA SER A 70 -16.50 -12.49 23.62
C SER A 70 -15.03 -12.19 23.94
N SER A 71 -14.73 -11.81 25.19
CA SER A 71 -13.37 -11.57 25.65
C SER A 71 -12.84 -12.82 26.37
N PRO A 72 -11.63 -13.30 26.04
CA PRO A 72 -10.95 -14.32 26.86
C PRO A 72 -10.45 -13.73 28.20
N GLU A 73 -10.33 -12.41 28.30
CA GLU A 73 -9.83 -11.68 29.47
C GLU A 73 -10.96 -11.29 30.43
N PRO A 74 -10.99 -11.84 31.66
CA PRO A 74 -12.02 -11.50 32.64
C PRO A 74 -12.02 -10.01 32.99
N GLY A 75 -13.20 -9.39 32.90
CA GLY A 75 -13.41 -7.98 33.22
C GLY A 75 -12.90 -6.99 32.16
N ALA A 76 -12.44 -7.46 31.00
CA ALA A 76 -12.14 -6.57 29.87
C ALA A 76 -13.43 -6.15 29.15
N THR A 77 -13.46 -4.90 28.68
CA THR A 77 -14.53 -4.35 27.84
C THR A 77 -14.14 -4.54 26.38
N ILE A 78 -15.10 -4.90 25.51
CA ILE A 78 -14.88 -4.96 24.07
C ILE A 78 -15.36 -3.66 23.43
N LEU A 79 -14.47 -2.97 22.73
CA LEU A 79 -14.81 -1.90 21.81
C LEU A 79 -14.94 -2.45 20.40
N TYR A 80 -15.89 -1.95 19.61
CA TYR A 80 -16.02 -2.31 18.21
C TYR A 80 -16.47 -1.15 17.32
N THR A 81 -16.22 -1.27 16.02
CA THR A 81 -16.64 -0.33 14.96
C THR A 81 -17.25 -1.10 13.80
N LEU A 82 -18.11 -0.41 13.03
CA LEU A 82 -18.78 -0.96 11.83
C LEU A 82 -18.49 -0.14 10.55
N ASP A 83 -17.80 0.99 10.70
CA ASP A 83 -17.46 1.96 9.64
C ASP A 83 -16.03 1.76 9.10
N GLY A 84 -15.29 0.77 9.62
CA GLY A 84 -13.90 0.53 9.28
C GLY A 84 -12.89 1.32 10.11
N SER A 85 -13.33 2.25 10.97
CA SER A 85 -12.44 2.99 11.88
C SER A 85 -11.82 2.11 12.97
N MET A 86 -10.74 2.56 13.59
CA MET A 86 -10.12 1.90 14.74
C MET A 86 -11.05 2.00 15.97
N PRO A 87 -11.28 0.88 16.69
CA PRO A 87 -12.12 0.88 17.89
C PRO A 87 -11.35 1.51 19.07
N LEU A 88 -11.45 2.83 19.24
CA LEU A 88 -10.71 3.61 20.23
C LEU A 88 -11.65 4.20 21.28
N GLU A 89 -11.21 4.27 22.54
CA GLU A 89 -11.99 4.88 23.64
C GLU A 89 -12.33 6.34 23.37
N GLU A 90 -11.40 7.10 22.79
CA GLU A 90 -11.59 8.51 22.41
C GLU A 90 -12.69 8.72 21.36
N ASN A 91 -13.07 7.66 20.62
CA ASN A 91 -14.11 7.69 19.61
C ASN A 91 -15.48 7.21 20.13
N LEU A 92 -15.63 6.94 21.44
CA LEU A 92 -16.93 6.56 22.04
C LEU A 92 -17.99 7.67 21.99
N GLY A 93 -17.55 8.94 21.89
CA GLY A 93 -18.42 10.09 21.66
C GLY A 93 -18.62 10.44 20.18
N GLY A 94 -18.02 9.66 19.28
CA GLY A 94 -17.83 10.00 17.88
C GLY A 94 -16.71 11.03 17.70
N SER A 95 -15.81 10.76 16.76
CA SER A 95 -14.89 11.78 16.22
C SER A 95 -15.33 12.19 14.84
N THR A 96 -14.90 13.38 14.41
CA THR A 96 -15.26 13.92 13.10
C THR A 96 -14.03 14.40 12.37
N TYR A 97 -14.10 14.37 11.04
CA TYR A 97 -13.07 14.87 10.16
C TYR A 97 -13.72 15.66 9.02
N LEU A 98 -12.94 16.54 8.37
CA LEU A 98 -13.46 17.39 7.30
C LEU A 98 -13.11 16.80 5.95
N TYR A 99 -14.03 16.86 4.99
CA TYR A 99 -13.74 16.46 3.61
C TYR A 99 -14.44 17.39 2.61
N LYS A 100 -14.12 17.21 1.32
CA LYS A 100 -14.79 17.87 0.20
C LYS A 100 -15.08 16.90 -0.92
N ASN A 101 -16.25 17.05 -1.52
CA ASN A 101 -16.63 16.34 -2.74
C ASN A 101 -16.53 17.19 -4.01
N PHE A 102 -16.40 18.51 -3.85
CA PHE A 102 -16.30 19.47 -4.94
C PHE A 102 -14.97 20.21 -4.84
N PHE A 103 -14.14 20.03 -5.86
CA PHE A 103 -12.91 20.79 -6.03
C PHE A 103 -13.02 21.74 -7.24
N PRO A 104 -12.37 22.91 -7.18
CA PRO A 104 -12.46 23.95 -8.21
C PRO A 104 -11.72 23.55 -9.51
N TYR A 105 -12.38 22.74 -10.33
CA TYR A 105 -11.86 22.19 -11.58
C TYR A 105 -11.75 23.24 -12.70
N TYR A 106 -12.72 24.15 -12.84
CA TYR A 106 -12.71 25.18 -13.87
C TYR A 106 -12.05 26.47 -13.38
N ARG A 107 -11.53 27.27 -14.32
CA ARG A 107 -10.87 28.55 -14.02
C ARG A 107 -11.84 29.50 -13.31
N GLY A 108 -11.37 30.12 -12.23
CA GLY A 108 -12.17 31.04 -11.42
C GLY A 108 -13.29 30.38 -10.60
N GLN A 109 -13.39 29.05 -10.54
CA GLN A 109 -14.32 28.41 -9.62
C GLN A 109 -13.89 28.57 -8.17
N ILE A 110 -14.90 28.69 -7.30
CA ILE A 110 -14.72 28.72 -5.86
C ILE A 110 -14.73 27.27 -5.34
N PRO A 111 -13.89 26.91 -4.36
CA PRO A 111 -13.94 25.60 -3.72
C PRO A 111 -15.32 25.26 -3.16
N GLY A 112 -15.63 23.97 -3.14
CA GLY A 112 -16.87 23.47 -2.58
C GLY A 112 -16.94 23.60 -1.06
N PRO A 113 -18.14 23.40 -0.47
CA PRO A 113 -18.31 23.44 0.97
C PRO A 113 -17.51 22.30 1.62
N PHE A 114 -17.08 22.55 2.86
CA PHE A 114 -16.64 21.47 3.73
C PHE A 114 -17.84 20.62 4.14
N LEU A 115 -17.61 19.31 4.15
CA LEU A 115 -18.52 18.31 4.68
C LEU A 115 -17.85 17.65 5.89
N THR A 116 -18.64 17.00 6.72
CA THR A 116 -18.17 16.36 7.95
C THR A 116 -18.40 14.85 7.85
N GLY A 117 -17.32 14.08 7.96
CA GLY A 117 -17.36 12.64 8.16
C GLY A 117 -17.24 12.32 9.64
N SER A 118 -17.53 11.08 10.03
CA SER A 118 -17.48 10.66 11.44
C SER A 118 -16.96 9.24 11.60
N CYS A 119 -16.18 9.02 12.65
CA CYS A 119 -15.72 7.70 13.06
C CYS A 119 -16.30 7.39 14.45
N ASN A 120 -16.92 6.23 14.62
CA ASN A 120 -17.65 5.90 15.86
C ASN A 120 -17.21 4.55 16.43
N SER A 121 -16.77 4.57 17.70
CA SER A 121 -16.54 3.36 18.49
C SER A 121 -17.73 3.08 19.41
N TYR A 122 -18.00 1.80 19.64
CA TYR A 122 -19.11 1.34 20.45
C TYR A 122 -18.63 0.36 21.51
N ILE A 123 -19.20 0.43 22.72
CA ILE A 123 -19.05 -0.62 23.73
C ILE A 123 -19.96 -1.79 23.34
N TYR A 124 -19.38 -2.97 23.17
CA TYR A 124 -20.14 -4.17 22.87
C TYR A 124 -20.98 -4.59 24.08
N SER A 125 -22.31 -4.56 23.90
CA SER A 125 -23.29 -4.94 24.93
C SER A 125 -24.38 -5.87 24.42
N SER A 126 -24.53 -5.99 23.10
CA SER A 126 -25.50 -6.84 22.44
C SER A 126 -24.92 -7.41 21.13
N ALA A 127 -25.46 -8.54 20.69
CA ALA A 127 -25.01 -9.20 19.49
C ALA A 127 -25.29 -8.36 18.22
N ILE A 128 -24.38 -8.44 17.26
CA ILE A 128 -24.43 -7.67 16.00
C ILE A 128 -25.21 -8.48 14.97
N GLN A 129 -26.22 -7.87 14.33
CA GLN A 129 -26.92 -8.49 13.21
C GLN A 129 -26.10 -8.31 11.93
N ILE A 130 -25.74 -9.42 11.29
CA ILE A 130 -25.04 -9.42 10.00
C ILE A 130 -26.04 -9.84 8.92
N SER A 131 -26.25 -8.99 7.93
CA SER A 131 -27.22 -9.19 6.84
C SER A 131 -26.69 -8.63 5.52
N ASP A 132 -27.42 -8.85 4.44
CA ASP A 132 -27.15 -8.18 3.16
C ASP A 132 -27.42 -6.68 3.31
N ARG A 133 -26.43 -5.85 2.99
CA ARG A 133 -26.44 -4.39 3.13
C ARG A 133 -26.50 -3.67 1.79
N SER A 134 -26.70 -4.38 0.69
CA SER A 134 -26.62 -3.82 -0.66
C SER A 134 -27.64 -2.70 -0.93
N SER A 135 -28.73 -2.62 -0.17
CA SER A 135 -29.73 -1.56 -0.28
C SER A 135 -29.49 -0.36 0.65
N GLU A 136 -28.56 -0.47 1.61
CA GLU A 136 -28.23 0.62 2.51
C GLU A 136 -27.46 1.71 1.77
N PRO A 137 -27.52 2.99 2.18
CA PRO A 137 -26.70 4.05 1.60
C PRO A 137 -25.19 3.74 1.67
N ASP A 138 -24.44 4.24 0.69
CA ASP A 138 -22.98 4.16 0.68
C ASP A 138 -22.36 5.22 1.62
N SER A 139 -21.21 4.90 2.20
CA SER A 139 -20.33 5.82 2.95
C SER A 139 -19.08 6.12 2.12
N MET A 140 -18.24 5.13 1.86
CA MET A 140 -16.92 5.30 1.23
C MET A 140 -17.02 5.81 -0.22
N THR A 141 -17.88 5.20 -1.04
CA THR A 141 -18.00 5.54 -2.47
C THR A 141 -18.65 6.91 -2.71
N CYS A 142 -19.23 7.53 -1.66
CA CYS A 142 -19.77 8.88 -1.69
C CYS A 142 -18.69 9.97 -1.59
N HIS A 143 -17.43 9.62 -1.34
CA HIS A 143 -16.34 10.59 -1.27
C HIS A 143 -15.67 10.82 -2.62
N SER A 144 -15.35 12.09 -2.91
CA SER A 144 -14.55 12.43 -4.07
C SER A 144 -13.09 12.01 -3.86
N SER A 145 -12.63 11.12 -4.74
CA SER A 145 -11.24 10.73 -4.88
C SER A 145 -10.45 11.51 -5.94
N SER A 146 -10.99 12.61 -6.47
CA SER A 146 -10.36 13.36 -7.56
C SER A 146 -10.56 14.86 -7.39
N PHE A 147 -10.02 15.64 -8.32
CA PHE A 147 -10.06 17.09 -8.35
C PHE A 147 -11.25 17.66 -9.15
N HIS A 148 -12.23 16.82 -9.50
CA HIS A 148 -13.39 17.26 -10.28
C HIS A 148 -14.37 18.07 -9.42
N SER A 149 -15.02 19.04 -10.05
CA SER A 149 -16.15 19.77 -9.45
C SER A 149 -17.43 18.94 -9.46
N ASP A 150 -17.53 17.96 -10.36
CA ASP A 150 -18.63 17.02 -10.48
C ASP A 150 -18.05 15.61 -10.67
N PRO A 151 -17.89 14.83 -9.59
CA PRO A 151 -17.23 13.53 -9.63
C PRO A 151 -18.12 12.46 -10.30
N PHE A 152 -17.99 12.33 -11.62
CA PHE A 152 -18.77 11.44 -12.51
C PHE A 152 -18.74 9.93 -12.19
N TYR A 153 -17.92 9.51 -11.24
CA TYR A 153 -17.69 8.10 -10.88
C TYR A 153 -18.33 7.70 -9.55
N ILE A 154 -18.92 8.65 -8.81
CA ILE A 154 -19.70 8.33 -7.62
C ILE A 154 -20.94 7.54 -8.06
N PRO A 155 -21.20 6.35 -7.51
CA PRO A 155 -22.37 5.55 -7.88
C PRO A 155 -23.70 6.29 -7.64
N GLU A 156 -24.62 6.23 -8.59
CA GLU A 156 -25.97 6.80 -8.45
C GLU A 156 -26.87 5.97 -7.52
N THR A 157 -26.56 4.69 -7.38
CA THR A 157 -27.26 3.74 -6.51
C THR A 157 -26.25 3.02 -5.62
N PRO A 158 -26.64 2.60 -4.40
CA PRO A 158 -25.75 1.89 -3.51
C PRO A 158 -25.03 0.70 -4.16
N VAL A 159 -23.76 0.54 -3.81
CA VAL A 159 -22.96 -0.58 -4.29
C VAL A 159 -23.19 -1.83 -3.44
N PHE A 160 -22.85 -2.99 -4.00
CA PHE A 160 -22.75 -4.20 -3.19
C PHE A 160 -21.71 -3.99 -2.09
N LYS A 161 -22.07 -4.36 -0.85
CA LYS A 161 -21.18 -4.16 0.29
C LYS A 161 -21.31 -5.24 1.36
N GLY A 162 -20.21 -5.46 2.06
CA GLY A 162 -20.14 -6.29 3.25
C GLY A 162 -20.27 -5.48 4.55
N THR A 163 -20.24 -6.20 5.67
CA THR A 163 -20.10 -5.62 7.01
C THR A 163 -18.68 -5.84 7.48
N VAL A 164 -17.93 -4.76 7.71
CA VAL A 164 -16.65 -4.81 8.40
C VAL A 164 -16.92 -4.66 9.90
N VAL A 165 -16.32 -5.53 10.70
CA VAL A 165 -16.35 -5.42 12.16
C VAL A 165 -14.92 -5.44 12.66
N ARG A 166 -14.49 -4.35 13.29
CA ARG A 166 -13.18 -4.24 13.95
C ARG A 166 -13.43 -4.18 15.45
N ALA A 167 -12.72 -4.98 16.24
CA ALA A 167 -12.92 -5.03 17.68
C ALA A 167 -11.61 -5.20 18.45
N ARG A 168 -11.56 -4.66 19.66
CA ARG A 168 -10.45 -4.85 20.60
C ARG A 168 -10.94 -4.94 22.05
N CYS A 169 -10.13 -5.55 22.91
CA CYS A 169 -10.34 -5.57 24.34
C CYS A 169 -9.55 -4.44 25.01
N ILE A 170 -10.18 -3.76 25.95
CA ILE A 170 -9.59 -2.71 26.80
C ILE A 170 -9.81 -3.06 28.28
N LYS A 171 -8.87 -2.67 29.14
CA LYS A 171 -8.96 -2.84 30.59
C LYS A 171 -7.98 -1.91 31.29
N GLU A 172 -8.45 -1.19 32.31
CA GLU A 172 -7.61 -0.29 33.10
C GLU A 172 -6.39 -1.03 33.68
N GLY A 173 -5.21 -0.45 33.52
CA GLY A 173 -3.93 -1.03 33.98
C GLY A 173 -3.27 -2.00 33.01
N PHE A 174 -3.86 -2.29 31.85
CA PHE A 174 -3.31 -3.15 30.80
C PHE A 174 -3.00 -2.35 29.52
N GLU A 175 -2.15 -2.90 28.65
CA GLU A 175 -2.13 -2.47 27.24
C GLU A 175 -3.31 -3.11 26.52
N ASP A 176 -4.00 -2.32 25.69
CA ASP A 176 -5.11 -2.78 24.88
C ASP A 176 -4.72 -3.97 24.00
N SER A 177 -5.67 -4.86 23.72
CA SER A 177 -5.42 -5.93 22.77
C SER A 177 -5.15 -5.37 21.37
N ARG A 178 -4.49 -6.17 20.53
CA ARG A 178 -4.53 -5.95 19.08
C ARG A 178 -5.99 -5.88 18.59
N VAL A 179 -6.22 -5.12 17.52
CA VAL A 179 -7.53 -5.08 16.86
C VAL A 179 -7.69 -6.32 15.99
N GLU A 180 -8.78 -7.05 16.21
CA GLU A 180 -9.25 -8.11 15.31
C GLU A 180 -10.23 -7.51 14.31
N THR A 181 -10.03 -7.83 13.03
CA THR A 181 -10.87 -7.33 11.95
C THR A 181 -11.44 -8.50 11.16
N GLN A 182 -12.74 -8.46 10.90
CA GLN A 182 -13.45 -9.43 10.07
C GLN A 182 -14.35 -8.69 9.08
N VAL A 183 -14.48 -9.23 7.88
CA VAL A 183 -15.42 -8.74 6.87
C VAL A 183 -16.41 -9.85 6.51
N TYR A 184 -17.69 -9.50 6.42
CA TYR A 184 -18.78 -10.42 6.13
C TYR A 184 -19.54 -9.96 4.89
N PHE A 185 -19.49 -10.76 3.83
CA PHE A 185 -20.25 -10.53 2.61
C PHE A 185 -21.49 -11.43 2.59
N VAL A 186 -22.68 -10.84 2.74
CA VAL A 186 -23.94 -11.58 2.75
C VAL A 186 -24.71 -11.32 1.46
N CYS A 187 -24.96 -12.37 0.68
CA CYS A 187 -25.82 -12.32 -0.51
C CYS A 187 -26.26 -13.74 -0.89
N PRO A 188 -27.39 -13.93 -1.60
CA PRO A 188 -27.85 -15.27 -2.00
C PRO A 188 -26.81 -16.09 -2.76
N GLU A 189 -25.96 -15.46 -3.57
CA GLU A 189 -24.91 -16.12 -4.33
C GLU A 189 -23.71 -16.53 -3.47
N GLY A 190 -23.53 -15.93 -2.29
CA GLY A 190 -22.34 -16.12 -1.44
C GLY A 190 -21.04 -15.91 -2.22
N ARG A 191 -20.08 -16.81 -2.06
CA ARG A 191 -18.79 -16.74 -2.77
C ARG A 191 -18.94 -16.79 -4.29
N ASN A 192 -20.02 -17.36 -4.82
CA ASN A 192 -20.22 -17.51 -6.27
C ASN A 192 -20.49 -16.20 -7.00
N ARG A 193 -20.77 -15.12 -6.27
CA ARG A 193 -20.97 -13.76 -6.81
C ARG A 193 -19.80 -13.29 -7.66
N TYR A 194 -18.57 -13.60 -7.27
CA TYR A 194 -17.35 -13.16 -7.94
C TYR A 194 -16.56 -14.33 -8.50
N LYS A 195 -16.15 -14.25 -9.77
CA LYS A 195 -15.26 -15.27 -10.40
C LYS A 195 -13.78 -14.94 -10.27
N LEU A 196 -13.47 -13.76 -9.75
CA LEU A 196 -12.14 -13.28 -9.44
C LEU A 196 -11.86 -13.45 -7.93
N PRO A 197 -10.59 -13.48 -7.52
CA PRO A 197 -10.20 -13.18 -6.15
C PRO A 197 -10.83 -11.88 -5.66
N VAL A 198 -11.14 -11.82 -4.38
CA VAL A 198 -11.74 -10.65 -3.72
C VAL A 198 -10.78 -10.15 -2.66
N ILE A 199 -10.61 -8.83 -2.59
CA ILE A 199 -9.82 -8.16 -1.58
C ILE A 199 -10.72 -7.18 -0.86
N ASN A 200 -10.68 -7.18 0.47
CA ASN A 200 -11.19 -6.08 1.27
C ASN A 200 -10.04 -5.39 2.00
N ILE A 201 -9.99 -4.08 1.88
CA ILE A 201 -9.15 -3.21 2.70
C ILE A 201 -10.04 -2.53 3.75
N SER A 202 -9.74 -2.74 5.02
CA SER A 202 -10.36 -1.97 6.11
C SER A 202 -9.40 -0.92 6.63
N ILE A 203 -9.83 0.34 6.64
CA ILE A 203 -8.99 1.51 6.96
C ILE A 203 -9.88 2.60 7.59
N ASN A 204 -9.29 3.50 8.37
CA ASN A 204 -10.03 4.68 8.82
C ASN A 204 -10.41 5.55 7.61
N GLU A 205 -11.64 6.05 7.59
CA GLU A 205 -12.14 6.80 6.42
C GLU A 205 -11.40 8.13 6.23
N ASP A 206 -11.01 8.77 7.34
CA ASP A 206 -10.23 10.01 7.38
C ASP A 206 -8.80 9.84 6.83
N ASP A 207 -8.16 8.69 7.04
CA ASP A 207 -6.87 8.35 6.41
C ASP A 207 -6.96 8.42 4.87
N PHE A 208 -8.14 8.18 4.29
CA PHE A 208 -8.38 8.32 2.85
C PHE A 208 -8.91 9.69 2.44
N PHE A 209 -9.87 10.26 3.18
CA PHE A 209 -10.69 11.37 2.69
C PHE A 209 -10.62 12.65 3.51
N ASP A 210 -9.88 12.68 4.62
CA ASP A 210 -9.66 13.94 5.33
C ASP A 210 -9.03 14.99 4.39
N TYR A 211 -9.54 16.21 4.48
CA TYR A 211 -9.13 17.31 3.63
C TYR A 211 -7.66 17.65 3.81
N PHE A 212 -7.14 17.58 5.04
CA PHE A 212 -5.78 17.96 5.35
C PHE A 212 -4.81 16.81 5.14
N ASN A 213 -5.18 15.59 5.54
CA ASN A 213 -4.26 14.45 5.62
C ASN A 213 -4.66 13.24 4.77
N GLY A 214 -5.90 13.16 4.30
CA GLY A 214 -6.39 12.02 3.52
C GLY A 214 -5.59 11.80 2.24
N ILE A 215 -5.08 10.59 2.03
CA ILE A 215 -4.21 10.27 0.88
C ILE A 215 -4.99 9.92 -0.40
N TYR A 216 -6.30 9.74 -0.33
CA TYR A 216 -7.12 9.33 -1.47
C TYR A 216 -7.90 10.50 -2.11
N THR A 217 -7.84 11.69 -1.52
CA THR A 217 -8.54 12.92 -1.99
C THR A 217 -7.59 13.95 -2.63
N ALA A 218 -8.14 14.91 -3.37
CA ALA A 218 -7.37 16.05 -3.87
C ALA A 218 -6.92 16.98 -2.73
N GLY A 219 -7.82 17.18 -1.76
CA GLY A 219 -7.55 17.82 -0.47
C GLY A 219 -6.94 19.23 -0.52
N VAL A 220 -6.33 19.61 0.59
CA VAL A 220 -5.77 20.94 0.83
C VAL A 220 -4.69 21.34 -0.18
N GLU A 221 -3.88 20.40 -0.64
CA GLU A 221 -2.82 20.67 -1.62
C GLU A 221 -3.40 21.20 -2.94
N PHE A 222 -4.52 20.60 -3.39
CA PHE A 222 -5.16 21.01 -4.63
C PHE A 222 -5.82 22.39 -4.51
N ASP A 223 -6.55 22.63 -3.43
CA ASP A 223 -7.19 23.93 -3.19
C ASP A 223 -6.15 25.05 -3.08
N ASN A 224 -5.05 24.83 -2.36
CA ASN A 224 -3.94 25.78 -2.27
C ASN A 224 -3.31 26.04 -3.65
N TRP A 225 -3.07 24.98 -4.44
CA TRP A 225 -2.56 25.13 -5.80
C TRP A 225 -3.53 25.94 -6.67
N ARG A 226 -4.84 25.67 -6.62
CA ARG A 226 -5.83 26.42 -7.40
C ARG A 226 -5.89 27.89 -6.98
N LEU A 227 -5.85 28.18 -5.69
CA LEU A 227 -5.84 29.56 -5.18
C LEU A 227 -4.61 30.33 -5.69
N ALA A 228 -3.44 29.69 -5.73
CA ALA A 228 -2.22 30.29 -6.27
C ALA A 228 -2.23 30.37 -7.82
N ASN A 229 -2.97 29.51 -8.51
CA ASN A 229 -2.98 29.38 -9.97
C ASN A 229 -4.41 29.45 -10.54
N PRO A 230 -5.14 30.57 -10.38
CA PRO A 230 -6.57 30.66 -10.68
C PRO A 230 -6.89 30.51 -12.18
N GLN A 231 -5.91 30.76 -13.05
CA GLN A 231 -6.07 30.73 -14.51
C GLN A 231 -5.51 29.46 -15.15
N ASP A 232 -4.84 28.60 -14.38
CA ASP A 232 -4.22 27.40 -14.92
C ASP A 232 -5.24 26.32 -15.25
N THR A 233 -4.96 25.55 -16.30
CA THR A 233 -5.77 24.38 -16.65
C THR A 233 -5.54 23.27 -15.63
N THR A 234 -6.63 22.69 -15.13
CA THR A 234 -6.58 21.48 -14.29
C THR A 234 -6.31 20.26 -15.15
N ILE A 235 -5.27 19.52 -14.78
CA ILE A 235 -4.85 18.27 -15.42
C ILE A 235 -4.34 17.32 -14.33
N GLY A 236 -4.06 16.06 -14.68
CA GLY A 236 -3.74 15.02 -13.69
C GLY A 236 -2.56 15.36 -12.79
N ASN A 237 -1.50 15.99 -13.30
CA ASN A 237 -0.25 16.26 -12.56
C ASN A 237 -0.27 17.49 -11.62
N ARG A 238 -1.43 18.05 -11.30
CA ARG A 238 -1.49 19.18 -10.36
C ARG A 238 -1.30 18.71 -8.92
N PRO A 239 -0.66 19.50 -8.04
CA PRO A 239 -0.53 19.17 -6.62
C PRO A 239 -1.88 18.79 -6.00
N ALA A 240 -1.85 17.76 -5.16
CA ALA A 240 -3.00 17.17 -4.49
C ALA A 240 -2.52 16.25 -3.37
N ASN A 241 -3.34 15.97 -2.36
CA ASN A 241 -2.93 15.11 -1.24
C ASN A 241 -2.52 13.71 -1.74
N TYR A 242 -3.21 13.16 -2.73
CA TYR A 242 -2.84 11.87 -3.34
C TYR A 242 -1.48 11.85 -4.05
N TYR A 243 -0.76 12.97 -4.17
CA TYR A 243 0.63 13.02 -4.63
C TYR A 243 1.67 12.90 -3.52
N ARG A 244 1.26 12.98 -2.26
CA ARG A 244 2.16 12.85 -1.11
C ARG A 244 2.76 11.44 -1.05
N SER A 245 3.96 11.35 -0.51
CA SER A 245 4.79 10.16 -0.54
C SER A 245 5.81 10.19 0.58
N GLY A 246 6.28 9.03 1.02
CA GLY A 246 7.11 8.90 2.21
C GLY A 246 6.38 8.06 3.25
N ASP A 247 7.12 7.60 4.25
CA ASP A 247 6.60 6.71 5.30
C ASP A 247 5.55 7.43 6.16
N GLU A 248 5.58 8.77 6.20
CA GLU A 248 4.58 9.62 6.85
C GLU A 248 3.20 9.62 6.16
N TRP A 249 3.13 9.11 4.91
CA TRP A 249 1.88 8.94 4.14
C TRP A 249 1.54 7.46 3.92
N GLU A 250 2.13 6.58 4.72
CA GLU A 250 1.73 5.17 4.83
C GLU A 250 0.82 5.02 6.04
N TYR A 251 -0.42 4.60 5.81
CA TYR A 251 -1.42 4.47 6.88
C TYR A 251 -1.70 3.01 7.23
N PRO A 252 -2.01 2.72 8.51
CA PRO A 252 -2.37 1.37 8.92
C PRO A 252 -3.71 0.95 8.32
N ALA A 253 -3.75 -0.25 7.76
CA ALA A 253 -4.96 -0.87 7.23
C ALA A 253 -4.97 -2.38 7.54
N HIS A 254 -6.10 -3.01 7.25
CA HIS A 254 -6.27 -4.45 7.36
C HIS A 254 -6.64 -5.05 6.01
N LEU A 255 -5.94 -6.11 5.61
CA LEU A 255 -6.16 -6.86 4.39
C LEU A 255 -6.91 -8.16 4.70
N ALA A 256 -8.03 -8.36 4.04
CA ALA A 256 -8.66 -9.67 3.85
C ALA A 256 -8.62 -10.06 2.36
N PHE A 257 -7.85 -11.08 2.01
CA PHE A 257 -7.76 -11.61 0.64
C PHE A 257 -8.45 -12.96 0.55
N PHE A 258 -9.31 -13.12 -0.45
CA PHE A 258 -10.05 -14.34 -0.75
C PHE A 258 -9.66 -14.80 -2.15
N SER A 259 -9.09 -15.99 -2.25
CA SER A 259 -8.87 -16.67 -3.52
C SER A 259 -10.21 -16.98 -4.19
N LYS A 260 -10.17 -17.42 -5.45
CA LYS A 260 -11.35 -17.60 -6.31
C LYS A 260 -12.47 -18.43 -5.66
N ASP A 261 -12.12 -19.44 -4.87
CA ASP A 261 -13.06 -20.42 -4.33
C ASP A 261 -13.11 -20.40 -2.79
N SER A 262 -12.30 -19.56 -2.13
CA SER A 262 -12.23 -19.49 -0.67
C SER A 262 -13.43 -18.77 -0.07
N LEU A 263 -14.14 -19.44 0.85
CA LEU A 263 -15.26 -18.87 1.61
C LEU A 263 -14.78 -17.86 2.67
N HIS A 264 -13.62 -18.16 3.26
CA HIS A 264 -12.94 -17.41 4.30
C HIS A 264 -11.63 -16.82 3.76
N PRO A 265 -11.07 -15.76 4.36
CA PRO A 265 -9.88 -15.10 3.83
C PRO A 265 -8.65 -16.01 3.94
N ASP A 266 -7.90 -16.15 2.85
CA ASP A 266 -6.62 -16.88 2.84
C ASP A 266 -5.46 -16.05 3.40
N LEU A 267 -5.57 -14.72 3.33
CA LEU A 267 -4.76 -13.79 4.13
C LEU A 267 -5.70 -12.86 4.90
N ASN A 268 -5.51 -12.77 6.21
CA ASN A 268 -6.22 -11.85 7.08
C ASN A 268 -5.24 -11.19 8.04
N MET A 269 -4.75 -9.99 7.69
CA MET A 269 -3.62 -9.38 8.40
C MET A 269 -3.61 -7.86 8.30
N ASN A 270 -3.05 -7.22 9.33
CA ASN A 270 -2.73 -5.79 9.31
C ASN A 270 -1.52 -5.52 8.42
N MET A 271 -1.51 -4.36 7.78
CA MET A 271 -0.49 -3.93 6.82
C MET A 271 -0.48 -2.41 6.69
N GLY A 272 0.56 -1.85 6.07
CA GLY A 272 0.61 -0.45 5.67
C GLY A 272 0.07 -0.26 4.26
N ILE A 273 -0.56 0.87 3.99
CA ILE A 273 -1.07 1.22 2.67
C ILE A 273 -0.67 2.63 2.25
N ARG A 274 -0.33 2.80 0.96
CA ARG A 274 -0.02 4.11 0.36
C ARG A 274 -0.47 4.19 -1.08
N ILE A 275 -0.75 5.39 -1.57
CA ILE A 275 -0.99 5.59 -3.01
C ILE A 275 0.25 5.20 -3.83
N HIS A 276 0.01 4.54 -4.97
CA HIS A 276 1.03 4.14 -5.94
C HIS A 276 0.80 4.79 -7.32
N GLY A 277 1.90 5.00 -8.04
CA GLY A 277 1.91 5.50 -9.42
C GLY A 277 2.56 6.89 -9.53
N ALA A 278 2.30 7.56 -10.64
CA ALA A 278 2.69 8.94 -10.89
C ALA A 278 1.46 9.69 -11.42
N TRP A 279 1.33 9.89 -12.73
CA TRP A 279 0.16 10.55 -13.32
C TRP A 279 -1.19 9.93 -12.90
N THR A 280 -1.23 8.61 -12.81
CA THR A 280 -2.44 7.82 -12.50
C THR A 280 -2.95 8.00 -11.07
N ARG A 281 -2.18 8.66 -10.19
CA ARG A 281 -2.67 9.02 -8.84
C ARG A 281 -3.84 9.99 -8.89
N ALA A 282 -4.01 10.72 -10.00
CA ALA A 282 -5.14 11.63 -10.18
C ALA A 282 -6.42 10.93 -10.65
N PHE A 283 -6.36 9.65 -11.04
CA PHE A 283 -7.54 8.90 -11.45
C PHE A 283 -8.43 8.54 -10.25
N PRO A 284 -9.75 8.38 -10.45
CA PRO A 284 -10.69 8.10 -9.35
C PRO A 284 -10.39 6.80 -8.60
N MET A 285 -10.16 5.71 -9.33
CA MET A 285 -9.64 4.48 -8.74
C MET A 285 -8.11 4.52 -8.80
N LYS A 286 -7.47 4.73 -7.65
CA LYS A 286 -6.01 4.84 -7.52
C LYS A 286 -5.39 3.46 -7.35
N SER A 287 -4.14 3.35 -7.76
CA SER A 287 -3.34 2.19 -7.39
C SER A 287 -2.90 2.31 -5.93
N LEU A 288 -2.87 1.20 -5.21
CA LEU A 288 -2.50 1.12 -3.80
C LEU A 288 -1.28 0.20 -3.64
N ARG A 289 -0.24 0.66 -2.95
CA ARG A 289 0.87 -0.18 -2.52
C ARG A 289 0.59 -0.71 -1.13
N LEU A 290 0.74 -2.01 -0.95
CA LEU A 290 0.53 -2.75 0.29
C LEU A 290 1.89 -3.09 0.88
N TYR A 291 2.07 -2.88 2.18
CA TYR A 291 3.35 -3.08 2.89
C TYR A 291 3.15 -4.07 4.05
N ALA A 292 3.87 -5.19 4.00
CA ALA A 292 3.97 -6.07 5.16
C ALA A 292 5.20 -5.64 5.98
N ARG A 293 4.94 -5.03 7.15
CA ARG A 293 5.97 -4.55 8.07
C ARG A 293 5.69 -5.10 9.48
N SER A 294 6.76 -5.36 10.24
CA SER A 294 6.64 -5.89 11.60
C SER A 294 5.88 -4.95 12.55
N GLU A 295 5.93 -3.64 12.30
CA GLU A 295 5.16 -2.64 13.06
C GLU A 295 3.64 -2.83 12.96
N TYR A 296 3.15 -3.44 11.88
CA TYR A 296 1.75 -3.80 11.72
C TYR A 296 1.43 -5.23 12.18
N GLY A 297 2.45 -6.04 12.48
CA GLY A 297 2.30 -7.38 13.06
C GLY A 297 3.06 -8.47 12.31
N THR A 298 2.99 -8.50 10.97
CA THR A 298 3.77 -9.48 10.17
C THR A 298 4.55 -8.78 9.06
N SER A 299 5.82 -9.14 8.92
CA SER A 299 6.74 -8.50 7.98
C SER A 299 6.72 -9.12 6.57
N SER A 300 5.73 -9.95 6.25
CA SER A 300 5.56 -10.56 4.92
C SER A 300 4.12 -11.04 4.69
N PHE A 301 3.67 -10.94 3.44
CA PHE A 301 2.46 -11.61 2.95
C PHE A 301 2.82 -13.07 2.61
N ASN A 302 2.65 -13.98 3.57
CA ASN A 302 2.99 -15.40 3.41
C ASN A 302 1.87 -16.19 2.73
N TYR A 303 1.68 -15.95 1.43
CA TYR A 303 0.71 -16.65 0.60
C TYR A 303 1.15 -16.64 -0.87
N PRO A 304 0.94 -17.73 -1.63
CA PRO A 304 1.25 -17.78 -3.06
C PRO A 304 0.25 -16.97 -3.90
N VAL A 305 0.29 -15.64 -3.75
CA VAL A 305 -0.58 -14.70 -4.48
C VAL A 305 -0.50 -14.93 -5.99
N PHE A 306 0.67 -15.26 -6.51
CA PHE A 306 0.87 -15.59 -7.92
C PHE A 306 1.22 -17.08 -8.08
N PRO A 307 0.25 -17.96 -8.38
CA PRO A 307 0.48 -19.41 -8.43
C PRO A 307 1.51 -19.88 -9.46
N SER A 308 1.84 -19.04 -10.45
CA SER A 308 2.86 -19.34 -11.46
C SER A 308 4.29 -19.05 -11.00
N GLN A 309 4.48 -18.42 -9.84
CA GLN A 309 5.80 -18.08 -9.30
C GLN A 309 6.31 -19.20 -8.39
N SER A 310 7.65 -19.35 -8.32
CA SER A 310 8.31 -20.35 -7.47
C SER A 310 8.35 -19.97 -5.99
N TYR A 311 7.99 -18.73 -5.66
CA TYR A 311 7.97 -18.16 -4.32
C TYR A 311 6.55 -17.79 -3.90
N SER A 312 6.33 -17.77 -2.58
CA SER A 312 5.01 -17.59 -1.97
C SER A 312 5.00 -16.58 -0.82
N SER A 313 5.99 -15.69 -0.76
CA SER A 313 6.09 -14.67 0.29
C SER A 313 6.55 -13.34 -0.30
N TYR A 314 5.90 -12.26 0.12
CA TYR A 314 6.11 -10.92 -0.46
C TYR A 314 6.24 -9.87 0.65
N LYS A 315 7.17 -8.93 0.51
CA LYS A 315 7.24 -7.74 1.37
C LYS A 315 6.22 -6.68 0.96
N ARG A 316 5.99 -6.54 -0.34
CA ARG A 316 5.13 -5.51 -0.94
C ARG A 316 4.36 -6.08 -2.12
N LEU A 317 3.12 -5.63 -2.23
CA LEU A 317 2.23 -5.89 -3.37
C LEU A 317 1.64 -4.56 -3.85
N ILE A 318 1.13 -4.54 -5.08
CA ILE A 318 0.40 -3.39 -5.61
C ILE A 318 -0.98 -3.87 -6.06
N LEU A 319 -2.02 -3.15 -5.64
CA LEU A 319 -3.33 -3.19 -6.27
C LEU A 319 -3.35 -2.10 -7.33
N ARG A 320 -3.18 -2.47 -8.60
CA ARG A 320 -2.98 -1.53 -9.70
C ARG A 320 -4.27 -1.29 -10.45
N ASN A 321 -4.60 -0.03 -10.71
CA ASN A 321 -5.73 0.41 -11.52
C ASN A 321 -5.52 0.25 -13.05
N SER A 322 -4.55 -0.55 -13.48
CA SER A 322 -4.14 -0.71 -14.89
C SER A 322 -3.41 0.48 -15.54
N GLY A 323 -3.21 1.59 -14.83
CA GLY A 323 -2.45 2.74 -15.30
C GLY A 323 -2.99 3.35 -16.60
N ASN A 324 -2.17 3.45 -17.65
CA ASN A 324 -2.60 4.00 -18.94
C ASN A 324 -3.74 3.21 -19.61
N ASP A 325 -3.95 1.95 -19.21
CA ASP A 325 -5.05 1.11 -19.70
C ASP A 325 -6.33 1.21 -18.83
N TYR A 326 -6.37 2.15 -17.86
CA TYR A 326 -7.47 2.33 -16.90
C TYR A 326 -8.86 2.47 -17.55
N HIS A 327 -8.95 3.23 -18.65
CA HIS A 327 -10.22 3.50 -19.35
C HIS A 327 -10.58 2.46 -20.43
N TYR A 328 -9.82 1.37 -20.53
CA TYR A 328 -9.95 0.42 -21.64
C TYR A 328 -10.12 -1.01 -21.14
N THR A 329 -9.10 -1.87 -21.32
CA THR A 329 -9.24 -3.31 -21.10
C THR A 329 -8.93 -3.73 -19.67
N MET A 330 -8.19 -2.90 -18.93
CA MET A 330 -7.65 -3.18 -17.61
C MET A 330 -6.71 -4.41 -17.52
N PHE A 331 -6.26 -4.97 -18.64
CA PHE A 331 -5.36 -6.12 -18.67
C PHE A 331 -4.30 -6.08 -19.77
N ARG A 332 -4.22 -5.02 -20.59
CA ARG A 332 -3.28 -4.93 -21.72
C ARG A 332 -1.84 -5.18 -21.29
N ASP A 333 -1.42 -4.51 -20.22
CA ASP A 333 -0.11 -4.65 -19.59
C ASP A 333 0.18 -6.10 -19.16
N ALA A 334 -0.82 -6.80 -18.60
CA ALA A 334 -0.67 -8.21 -18.22
C ALA A 334 -0.52 -9.16 -19.42
N VAL A 335 -1.27 -8.91 -20.49
CA VAL A 335 -1.18 -9.70 -21.73
C VAL A 335 0.18 -9.50 -22.37
N ILE A 336 0.67 -8.26 -22.46
CA ILE A 336 2.00 -7.95 -23.00
C ILE A 336 3.08 -8.68 -22.21
N GLN A 337 3.09 -8.53 -20.87
CA GLN A 337 4.03 -9.22 -19.98
C GLN A 337 4.01 -10.74 -20.20
N LYS A 338 2.83 -11.33 -20.41
CA LYS A 338 2.70 -12.77 -20.67
C LYS A 338 3.20 -13.18 -22.06
N ILE A 339 2.98 -12.37 -23.09
CA ILE A 339 3.48 -12.62 -24.45
C ILE A 339 5.00 -12.65 -24.48
N VAL A 340 5.64 -11.70 -23.80
CA VAL A 340 7.11 -11.54 -23.81
C VAL A 340 7.81 -12.34 -22.70
N GLY A 341 7.09 -13.02 -21.82
CA GLY A 341 7.66 -13.72 -20.66
C GLY A 341 8.59 -14.90 -20.97
N HIS A 342 8.80 -15.23 -22.25
CA HIS A 342 9.78 -16.21 -22.72
C HIS A 342 11.13 -15.58 -23.10
N MET A 343 11.23 -14.25 -23.10
CA MET A 343 12.43 -13.49 -23.44
C MET A 343 13.40 -13.38 -22.25
N ASN A 344 14.64 -12.96 -22.50
CA ASN A 344 15.70 -12.94 -21.48
C ASN A 344 15.63 -11.73 -20.52
N PHE A 345 14.45 -11.35 -20.05
CA PHE A 345 14.25 -10.30 -19.04
C PHE A 345 13.04 -10.60 -18.15
N ASP A 346 13.00 -9.97 -16.98
CA ASP A 346 11.93 -10.18 -16.02
C ASP A 346 10.58 -9.63 -16.50
N THR A 347 9.54 -10.40 -16.22
CA THR A 347 8.15 -9.96 -16.40
C THR A 347 7.39 -9.96 -15.08
N GLN A 348 6.53 -8.95 -14.91
CA GLN A 348 5.85 -8.71 -13.66
C GLN A 348 4.63 -9.61 -13.52
N ALA A 349 4.55 -10.37 -12.42
CA ALA A 349 3.41 -11.25 -12.17
C ALA A 349 2.09 -10.46 -12.09
N TYR A 350 0.99 -11.18 -12.38
CA TYR A 350 -0.34 -10.60 -12.57
C TYR A 350 -1.42 -11.50 -11.95
N GLN A 351 -2.38 -10.88 -11.28
CA GLN A 351 -3.65 -11.52 -10.96
C GLN A 351 -4.78 -10.46 -10.94
N PRO A 352 -5.88 -10.64 -11.68
CA PRO A 352 -7.02 -9.74 -11.58
C PRO A 352 -7.77 -9.98 -10.26
N SER A 353 -8.35 -8.93 -9.68
CA SER A 353 -9.09 -9.01 -8.42
C SER A 353 -10.23 -7.99 -8.37
N VAL A 354 -11.23 -8.28 -7.53
CA VAL A 354 -12.23 -7.30 -7.11
C VAL A 354 -11.78 -6.67 -5.81
N LEU A 355 -11.77 -5.34 -5.75
CA LEU A 355 -11.44 -4.60 -4.54
C LEU A 355 -12.71 -4.10 -3.84
N PHE A 356 -12.69 -4.21 -2.52
CA PHE A 356 -13.58 -3.56 -1.58
C PHE A 356 -12.79 -2.68 -0.62
N VAL A 357 -13.36 -1.55 -0.23
CA VAL A 357 -12.80 -0.68 0.82
C VAL A 357 -13.88 -0.46 1.87
N ASN A 358 -13.56 -0.77 3.13
CA ASN A 358 -14.52 -0.83 4.26
C ASN A 358 -15.81 -1.60 3.91
N GLY A 359 -15.66 -2.68 3.14
CA GLY A 359 -16.76 -3.52 2.70
C GLY A 359 -17.49 -3.01 1.47
N GLU A 360 -17.28 -1.80 0.95
CA GLU A 360 -17.96 -1.28 -0.25
C GLU A 360 -17.19 -1.59 -1.53
N TYR A 361 -17.90 -2.04 -2.58
CA TYR A 361 -17.29 -2.40 -3.86
C TYR A 361 -16.58 -1.18 -4.47
N TRP A 362 -15.30 -1.35 -4.78
CA TRP A 362 -14.40 -0.29 -5.23
C TRP A 362 -13.93 -0.43 -6.68
N GLY A 363 -14.27 -1.56 -7.33
CA GLY A 363 -13.90 -1.83 -8.72
C GLY A 363 -12.92 -2.98 -8.89
N ILE A 364 -12.30 -3.03 -10.06
CA ILE A 364 -11.33 -4.06 -10.44
C ILE A 364 -9.92 -3.48 -10.28
N HIS A 365 -9.09 -4.21 -9.54
CA HIS A 365 -7.66 -3.93 -9.43
C HIS A 365 -6.86 -5.16 -9.82
N ASN A 366 -5.69 -4.92 -10.39
CA ASN A 366 -4.74 -5.96 -10.73
C ASN A 366 -3.72 -6.08 -9.60
N ILE A 367 -3.62 -7.25 -8.99
CA ILE A 367 -2.54 -7.55 -8.06
C ILE A 367 -1.26 -7.69 -8.87
N ARG A 368 -0.23 -6.95 -8.47
CA ARG A 368 1.08 -6.89 -9.11
C ARG A 368 2.18 -7.02 -8.07
N GLU A 369 3.31 -7.57 -8.49
CA GLU A 369 4.54 -7.45 -7.72
C GLU A 369 5.01 -6.00 -7.69
N ARG A 370 5.69 -5.62 -6.61
CA ARG A 370 6.44 -4.37 -6.55
C ARG A 370 7.88 -4.66 -6.93
N TYR A 371 8.36 -4.13 -8.05
CA TYR A 371 9.78 -4.08 -8.33
C TYR A 371 10.43 -3.00 -7.46
N ASP A 372 11.26 -3.46 -6.53
CA ASP A 372 12.12 -2.68 -5.65
C ASP A 372 13.19 -3.63 -5.09
N LYS A 373 14.03 -3.15 -4.16
CA LYS A 373 15.05 -3.97 -3.52
C LYS A 373 14.54 -5.30 -2.96
N HIS A 374 13.31 -5.38 -2.44
CA HIS A 374 12.78 -6.62 -1.86
C HIS A 374 12.36 -7.63 -2.93
N TYR A 375 11.98 -7.18 -4.12
CA TYR A 375 11.80 -8.08 -5.25
C TYR A 375 13.15 -8.63 -5.72
N ILE A 376 14.15 -7.77 -5.86
CA ILE A 376 15.49 -8.18 -6.31
C ILE A 376 16.14 -9.14 -5.32
N GLU A 377 16.08 -8.84 -4.03
CA GLU A 377 16.50 -9.72 -2.94
C GLU A 377 15.82 -11.09 -3.04
N ARG A 378 14.48 -11.12 -3.16
CA ARG A 378 13.70 -12.36 -3.24
C ARG A 378 14.03 -13.20 -4.48
N VAL A 379 14.17 -12.57 -5.64
CA VAL A 379 14.25 -13.27 -6.94
C VAL A 379 15.69 -13.61 -7.33
N TYR A 380 16.64 -12.73 -7.02
CA TYR A 380 18.04 -12.86 -7.42
C TYR A 380 18.99 -13.16 -6.27
N ASN A 381 18.51 -13.13 -5.02
CA ASN A 381 19.35 -13.29 -3.82
C ASN A 381 20.50 -12.27 -3.80
N ILE A 382 20.17 -11.01 -4.11
CA ILE A 382 21.08 -9.87 -4.06
C ILE A 382 20.61 -8.96 -2.94
N GLU A 383 21.50 -8.74 -1.97
CA GLU A 383 21.21 -7.87 -0.83
C GLU A 383 21.05 -6.42 -1.29
N PRO A 384 20.17 -5.62 -0.67
CA PRO A 384 19.97 -4.22 -1.03
C PRO A 384 21.26 -3.38 -1.07
N GLU A 385 22.23 -3.68 -0.22
CA GLU A 385 23.50 -2.97 -0.13
C GLU A 385 24.44 -3.28 -1.30
N GLU A 386 24.20 -4.37 -2.03
CA GLU A 386 24.95 -4.77 -3.24
C GLU A 386 24.24 -4.34 -4.53
N LEU A 387 23.10 -3.64 -4.42
CA LEU A 387 22.23 -3.28 -5.53
C LEU A 387 22.34 -1.80 -5.90
N ASP A 388 22.73 -1.53 -7.14
CA ASP A 388 22.48 -0.25 -7.81
C ASP A 388 21.12 -0.31 -8.51
N PHE A 389 20.13 0.43 -8.02
CA PHE A 389 18.79 0.48 -8.58
C PHE A 389 18.41 1.91 -8.93
N MET A 390 18.15 2.15 -10.22
CA MET A 390 17.78 3.47 -10.75
C MET A 390 16.42 3.43 -11.43
N GLU A 391 15.73 4.56 -11.36
CA GLU A 391 14.45 4.78 -12.02
C GLU A 391 14.53 6.01 -12.96
N MET A 392 13.69 6.02 -13.99
CA MET A 392 13.53 7.15 -14.93
C MET A 392 14.88 7.66 -15.49
N ASN A 393 15.18 8.96 -15.31
CA ASN A 393 16.36 9.65 -15.80
C ASN A 393 17.53 9.52 -14.81
N SER A 394 17.96 8.28 -14.54
CA SER A 394 19.06 7.95 -13.61
C SER A 394 18.84 8.40 -12.16
N ILE A 395 17.58 8.44 -11.70
CA ILE A 395 17.27 8.72 -10.30
C ILE A 395 17.63 7.47 -9.49
N VAL A 396 18.64 7.60 -8.62
CA VAL A 396 19.09 6.51 -7.74
C VAL A 396 18.05 6.28 -6.65
N SER A 397 17.55 5.05 -6.57
CA SER A 397 16.70 4.58 -5.47
C SER A 397 17.49 3.77 -4.45
N GLU A 398 18.47 3.00 -4.90
CA GLU A 398 19.42 2.23 -4.07
C GLU A 398 20.81 2.28 -4.73
N GLY A 399 21.89 2.27 -3.93
CA GLY A 399 23.27 2.27 -4.42
C GLY A 399 23.71 3.61 -5.03
N ASP A 400 24.37 3.57 -6.19
CA ASP A 400 24.82 4.73 -6.95
C ASP A 400 24.56 4.62 -8.47
N SER A 401 24.99 5.62 -9.25
CA SER A 401 24.84 5.67 -10.71
C SER A 401 26.17 5.59 -11.47
N ILE A 402 27.26 5.25 -10.78
CA ILE A 402 28.63 5.30 -11.31
C ILE A 402 28.77 4.33 -12.48
N HIS A 403 28.41 3.05 -12.28
CA HIS A 403 28.54 2.04 -13.33
C HIS A 403 27.75 2.44 -14.59
N TYR A 404 26.53 2.94 -14.41
CA TYR A 404 25.69 3.38 -15.53
C TYR A 404 26.32 4.55 -16.28
N THR A 405 26.75 5.58 -15.56
CA THR A 405 27.32 6.81 -16.14
C THR A 405 28.61 6.52 -16.89
N GLU A 406 29.52 5.75 -16.30
CA GLU A 406 30.77 5.32 -16.94
C GLU A 406 30.51 4.47 -18.20
N THR A 407 29.51 3.59 -18.16
CA THR A 407 29.16 2.75 -19.31
C THR A 407 28.62 3.61 -20.45
N LEU A 408 27.72 4.54 -20.16
CA LEU A 408 27.18 5.46 -21.15
C LEU A 408 28.27 6.38 -21.73
N GLN A 409 29.18 6.86 -20.89
CA GLN A 409 30.32 7.67 -21.32
C GLN A 409 31.24 6.87 -22.25
N TYR A 410 31.55 5.61 -21.91
CA TYR A 410 32.34 4.75 -22.77
C TYR A 410 31.72 4.56 -24.15
N ILE A 411 30.39 4.31 -24.22
CA ILE A 411 29.65 4.17 -25.48
C ILE A 411 29.74 5.45 -26.34
N LYS A 412 29.72 6.63 -25.72
CA LYS A 412 29.81 7.91 -26.43
C LYS A 412 31.22 8.19 -26.96
N ASP A 413 32.24 7.80 -26.21
CA ASP A 413 33.62 8.13 -26.50
C ASP A 413 34.30 7.12 -27.45
N HIS A 414 33.70 5.96 -27.70
CA HIS A 414 34.29 4.86 -28.46
C HIS A 414 33.36 4.39 -29.60
N ASN A 415 33.93 4.07 -30.77
CA ASN A 415 33.20 3.41 -31.85
C ASN A 415 32.97 1.92 -31.48
N LEU A 416 31.71 1.51 -31.37
CA LEU A 416 31.31 0.13 -31.05
C LEU A 416 31.36 -0.84 -32.24
N GLU A 417 31.66 -0.38 -33.46
CA GLU A 417 31.98 -1.26 -34.59
C GLU A 417 33.30 -2.03 -34.37
N ALA A 418 34.18 -1.53 -33.50
CA ALA A 418 35.39 -2.23 -33.13
C ALA A 418 35.09 -3.35 -32.11
N ASP A 419 35.44 -4.59 -32.47
CA ASP A 419 35.18 -5.79 -31.66
C ASP A 419 35.65 -5.65 -30.20
N SER A 420 36.79 -5.02 -29.95
CA SER A 420 37.33 -4.83 -28.59
C SER A 420 36.43 -3.92 -27.72
N ASN A 421 35.87 -2.87 -28.31
CA ASN A 421 35.00 -1.93 -27.60
C ASN A 421 33.64 -2.57 -27.33
N TYR A 422 33.11 -3.33 -28.30
CA TYR A 422 31.88 -4.09 -28.11
C TYR A 422 32.04 -5.19 -27.05
N GLN A 423 33.16 -5.93 -27.06
CA GLN A 423 33.47 -6.93 -26.02
C GLN A 423 33.57 -6.30 -24.64
N TYR A 424 34.14 -5.10 -24.51
CA TYR A 424 34.13 -4.37 -23.23
C TYR A 424 32.71 -4.07 -22.75
N ILE A 425 31.82 -3.60 -23.64
CA ILE A 425 30.41 -3.36 -23.31
C ILE A 425 29.69 -4.64 -22.87
N GLN A 426 29.99 -5.78 -23.47
CA GLN A 426 29.44 -7.07 -23.04
C GLN A 426 29.84 -7.46 -21.60
N THR A 427 30.89 -6.86 -21.02
CA THR A 427 31.22 -7.03 -19.59
C THR A 427 30.45 -6.09 -18.66
N ARG A 428 29.81 -5.05 -19.22
CA ARG A 428 29.13 -3.97 -18.49
C ARG A 428 27.61 -4.11 -18.53
N ILE A 429 27.07 -4.69 -19.60
CA ILE A 429 25.65 -4.83 -19.88
C ILE A 429 25.38 -6.26 -20.36
N ASP A 430 24.30 -6.88 -19.89
CA ASP A 430 23.74 -8.06 -20.57
C ASP A 430 23.11 -7.61 -21.89
N THR A 431 23.89 -7.71 -22.97
CA THR A 431 23.45 -7.21 -24.29
C THR A 431 22.32 -8.05 -24.88
N ARG A 432 22.16 -9.32 -24.49
CA ARG A 432 21.04 -10.15 -24.95
C ARG A 432 19.74 -9.72 -24.29
N ASN A 433 19.76 -9.54 -22.96
CA ASN A 433 18.65 -8.96 -22.22
C ASN A 433 18.22 -7.61 -22.82
N PHE A 434 19.19 -6.71 -23.07
CA PHE A 434 18.91 -5.41 -23.67
C PHE A 434 18.31 -5.51 -25.07
N ILE A 435 18.84 -6.37 -25.95
CA ILE A 435 18.29 -6.58 -27.30
C ILE A 435 16.85 -7.11 -27.23
N ASP A 436 16.59 -8.12 -26.40
CA ASP A 436 15.25 -8.68 -26.23
C ASP A 436 14.27 -7.61 -25.72
N PHE A 437 14.70 -6.78 -24.78
CA PHE A 437 13.92 -5.66 -24.27
C PHE A 437 13.56 -4.66 -25.39
N GLN A 438 14.52 -4.31 -26.25
CA GLN A 438 14.26 -3.46 -27.42
C GLN A 438 13.26 -4.10 -28.39
N ILE A 439 13.41 -5.40 -28.68
CA ILE A 439 12.48 -6.16 -29.54
C ILE A 439 11.07 -6.14 -28.95
N ALA A 440 10.92 -6.37 -27.65
CA ALA A 440 9.63 -6.39 -26.98
C ALA A 440 8.88 -5.05 -27.12
N HIS A 441 9.55 -3.93 -26.83
CA HIS A 441 8.95 -2.60 -26.93
C HIS A 441 8.60 -2.21 -28.38
N ILE A 442 9.47 -2.53 -29.34
CA ILE A 442 9.19 -2.32 -30.78
C ILE A 442 7.99 -3.16 -31.22
N TYR A 443 7.94 -4.43 -30.82
CA TYR A 443 6.87 -5.35 -31.19
C TYR A 443 5.49 -4.89 -30.69
N VAL A 444 5.43 -4.37 -29.45
CA VAL A 444 4.17 -3.87 -28.87
C VAL A 444 3.86 -2.43 -29.22
N ALA A 445 4.73 -1.79 -30.01
CA ALA A 445 4.64 -0.38 -30.40
C ALA A 445 4.46 0.55 -29.18
N ASP A 446 5.30 0.39 -28.18
CA ASP A 446 5.32 1.29 -27.03
C ASP A 446 5.81 2.68 -27.46
N ILE A 447 4.91 3.67 -27.44
CA ILE A 447 5.19 5.04 -27.90
C ILE A 447 5.72 5.96 -26.79
N ASP A 448 5.70 5.49 -25.54
CA ASP A 448 6.27 6.20 -24.38
C ASP A 448 7.71 5.72 -24.10
N TRP A 449 8.27 4.96 -25.05
CA TRP A 449 9.61 4.38 -25.08
C TRP A 449 10.25 4.61 -26.47
N PRO A 450 11.58 4.72 -26.62
CA PRO A 450 12.62 4.77 -25.58
C PRO A 450 12.75 6.10 -24.86
#